data_AF-A0A5E4VCF0-F1
#
_entry.id   AF-A0A5E4VCF0-F1
#
_cell.length_a   1.000
_cell.length_b   1.000
_cell.length_c   1.000
_cell.angle_alpha   90.00
_cell.angle_beta   90.00
_cell.angle_gamma   90.00
#
_symmetry.space_group_name_H-M   'P 1'
#
loop_
_entity.id
_entity.type
_entity.pdbx_description
1 polymer ?
#
loop_
_entity_poly.entity_id
_entity_poly.type
_entity_poly.pdbx_seq_one_letter_code
_entity_poly.pdbx_strand_id
1 'polypeptide(L)'
;MISDFVDATGEQLSPSAPEPLYLRPMAMLVRPGNPTRIRRFTDLLKPGVKILVVNGAGQNGVWEDVAGRLGDIRQVKALRSNIVAYAKNSAEAKKTWTNQSLHTGF
;
A
#
# COMPACT_ATOMS: atom_id res chain seq x y z
N MET A 1 9.91 4.87 9.82
CA MET A 1 8.81 4.55 10.76
C MET A 1 9.00 5.39 12.02
N ILE A 2 8.00 5.53 12.89
CA ILE A 2 8.22 6.21 14.17
C ILE A 2 9.28 5.46 15.00
N SER A 3 9.31 4.14 14.94
CA SER A 3 10.39 3.33 15.52
C SER A 3 11.77 3.72 14.97
N ASP A 4 11.95 3.76 13.65
CA ASP A 4 13.23 4.20 13.05
C ASP A 4 13.63 5.62 13.48
N PHE A 5 12.65 6.51 13.73
CA PHE A 5 12.92 7.86 14.23
C PHE A 5 13.40 7.84 15.68
N VAL A 6 12.73 7.08 16.55
CA VAL A 6 13.16 6.85 17.95
C VAL A 6 14.60 6.32 17.96
N ASP A 7 14.88 5.28 17.18
CA ASP A 7 16.21 4.66 17.09
C ASP A 7 17.28 5.68 16.66
N ALA A 8 16.94 6.57 15.71
CA ALA A 8 17.85 7.61 15.22
C ALA A 8 18.13 8.72 16.24
N THR A 9 17.27 8.91 17.25
CA THR A 9 17.45 9.93 18.29
C THR A 9 18.26 9.45 19.50
N GLY A 10 18.63 8.17 19.55
CA GLY A 10 19.39 7.60 20.66
C GLY A 10 18.70 7.81 22.01
N GLU A 11 19.43 8.29 23.01
CA GLU A 11 18.90 8.48 24.37
C GLU A 11 17.97 9.70 24.52
N GLN A 12 17.84 10.55 23.48
CA GLN A 12 17.02 11.77 23.57
C GLN A 12 15.51 11.49 23.58
N LEU A 13 15.08 10.33 23.09
CA LEU A 13 13.68 9.92 23.05
C LEU A 13 13.55 8.47 23.52
N SER A 14 12.79 8.25 24.59
CA SER A 14 12.49 6.89 25.04
C SER A 14 11.67 6.13 24.01
N PRO A 15 11.91 4.81 23.78
CA PRO A 15 11.05 3.97 22.98
C PRO A 15 9.59 3.89 23.44
N SER A 16 9.31 4.23 24.70
CA SER A 16 7.95 4.31 25.25
C SER A 16 7.26 5.67 25.02
N ALA A 17 7.95 6.66 24.48
CA ALA A 17 7.43 8.00 24.29
C ALA A 17 6.35 8.14 23.19
N PRO A 18 6.42 7.40 22.05
CA PRO A 18 5.39 7.51 21.03
C PRO A 18 4.00 7.06 21.50
N GLU A 19 3.01 7.94 21.36
CA GLU A 19 1.61 7.67 21.70
C GLU A 19 0.74 7.57 20.43
N PRO A 20 0.11 6.41 20.16
CA PRO A 20 -0.84 6.29 19.05
C PRO A 20 -2.13 7.06 19.34
N LEU A 21 -2.43 8.08 18.53
CA LEU A 21 -3.61 8.93 18.74
C LEU A 21 -4.84 8.49 17.95
N TYR A 22 -4.65 7.99 16.73
CA TYR A 22 -5.74 7.67 15.81
C TYR A 22 -5.45 6.43 14.98
N LEU A 23 -6.53 5.73 14.61
CA LEU A 23 -6.51 4.63 13.66
C LEU A 23 -7.20 5.04 12.37
N ARG A 24 -6.80 4.39 11.28
CA ARG A 24 -7.44 4.51 9.98
C ARG A 24 -7.44 3.16 9.27
N PRO A 25 -8.51 2.81 8.55
CA PRO A 25 -8.49 1.61 7.73
C PRO A 25 -7.53 1.81 6.54
N MET A 26 -6.96 0.71 6.06
CA MET A 26 -6.39 0.68 4.71
C MET A 26 -7.53 0.81 3.70
N ALA A 27 -7.31 1.57 2.63
CA ALA A 27 -8.29 1.74 1.57
C ALA A 27 -7.68 1.40 0.22
N MET A 28 -8.53 0.93 -0.70
CA MET A 28 -8.21 0.78 -2.11
C MET A 28 -8.82 1.96 -2.86
N LEU A 29 -7.99 2.75 -3.53
CA LEU A 29 -8.46 3.75 -4.48
C LEU A 29 -8.53 3.12 -5.87
N VAL A 30 -9.69 3.25 -6.52
CA VAL A 30 -9.93 2.75 -7.88
C VAL A 30 -10.15 3.91 -8.86
N ARG A 31 -10.05 3.62 -10.16
CA ARG A 31 -10.35 4.62 -11.20
C ARG A 31 -11.82 5.06 -11.12
N PRO A 32 -12.14 6.31 -11.51
CA PRO A 32 -13.53 6.78 -11.58
C PRO A 32 -14.43 5.79 -12.34
N GLY A 33 -15.62 5.52 -11.80
CA GLY A 33 -16.56 4.54 -12.36
C GLY A 33 -16.25 3.06 -12.05
N ASN A 34 -15.10 2.75 -11.44
CA ASN A 34 -14.68 1.39 -11.08
C ASN A 34 -14.84 0.36 -12.22
N PRO A 35 -14.17 0.57 -13.37
CA PRO A 35 -14.37 -0.24 -14.58
C PRO A 35 -14.04 -1.72 -14.37
N THR A 36 -13.09 -2.02 -13.47
CA THR A 36 -12.67 -3.39 -13.12
C THR A 36 -13.52 -4.03 -12.02
N ARG A 37 -14.56 -3.32 -11.54
CA ARG A 37 -15.52 -3.79 -10.52
C ARG A 37 -14.85 -4.33 -9.25
N ILE A 38 -13.78 -3.69 -8.79
CA ILE A 38 -13.10 -4.03 -7.54
C ILE A 38 -14.01 -3.64 -6.37
N ARG A 39 -14.39 -4.60 -5.53
CA ARG A 39 -15.28 -4.41 -4.37
C ARG A 39 -14.70 -4.98 -3.09
N ARG A 40 -13.76 -5.92 -3.19
CA ARG A 40 -13.07 -6.57 -2.06
C ARG A 40 -11.60 -6.78 -2.39
N PHE A 41 -10.79 -6.98 -1.36
CA PHE A 41 -9.34 -7.18 -1.54
C PHE A 41 -9.01 -8.33 -2.50
N THR A 42 -9.75 -9.44 -2.44
CA THR A 42 -9.51 -10.59 -3.33
C THR A 42 -9.76 -10.29 -4.81
N ASP A 43 -10.47 -9.22 -5.15
CA ASP A 43 -10.61 -8.79 -6.55
C ASP A 43 -9.27 -8.28 -7.11
N LEU A 44 -8.37 -7.80 -6.26
CA LEU A 44 -7.01 -7.38 -6.65
C LEU A 44 -6.15 -8.56 -7.12
N LEU A 45 -6.54 -9.80 -6.81
CA LEU A 45 -5.80 -11.01 -7.18
C LEU A 45 -6.13 -11.47 -8.62
N LYS A 46 -7.14 -10.88 -9.25
CA LYS A 46 -7.54 -11.26 -10.61
C LYS A 46 -6.43 -10.92 -11.61
N PRO A 47 -6.11 -11.80 -12.57
CA PRO A 47 -5.14 -11.51 -13.61
C PRO A 47 -5.48 -10.20 -14.36
N GLY A 48 -4.46 -9.41 -14.68
CA GLY A 48 -4.60 -8.17 -15.44
C GLY A 48 -5.00 -6.94 -14.61
N VAL A 49 -5.28 -7.10 -13.30
CA VAL A 49 -5.38 -5.96 -12.40
C VAL A 49 -3.99 -5.36 -12.21
N LYS A 50 -3.89 -4.04 -12.35
CA LYS A 50 -2.63 -3.30 -12.17
C LYS A 50 -2.71 -2.50 -10.87
N ILE A 51 -1.75 -2.72 -9.98
CA ILE A 51 -1.74 -2.20 -8.62
C ILE A 51 -0.53 -1.30 -8.41
N LEU A 52 -0.78 -0.12 -7.87
CA LEU A 52 0.23 0.77 -7.33
C LEU A 52 0.13 0.71 -5.81
N VAL A 53 1.24 0.37 -5.14
CA VAL A 53 1.29 0.31 -3.68
C VAL A 53 2.18 1.42 -3.13
N VAL A 54 1.82 1.94 -1.95
CA VAL A 54 2.73 2.75 -1.14
C VAL A 54 3.53 1.80 -0.25
N ASN A 55 4.84 1.80 -0.40
CA ASN A 55 5.77 0.98 0.38
C ASN A 55 6.85 1.89 0.98
N GLY A 56 6.42 2.72 1.93
CA GLY A 56 7.23 3.72 2.60
C GLY A 56 6.36 4.61 3.49
N ALA A 57 6.96 5.62 4.12
CA ALA A 57 6.25 6.56 5.00
C ALA A 57 5.35 5.86 6.06
N GLY A 58 5.85 4.76 6.64
CA GLY A 58 5.12 3.98 7.65
C GLY A 58 4.07 3.01 7.09
N GLN A 59 4.05 2.76 5.78
CA GLN A 59 3.17 1.76 5.14
C GLN A 59 3.94 0.55 4.59
N ASN A 60 5.16 0.33 5.07
CA ASN A 60 5.96 -0.84 4.71
C ASN A 60 5.23 -2.12 5.14
N GLY A 61 5.17 -3.13 4.27
CA GLY A 61 4.59 -4.44 4.59
C GLY A 61 3.05 -4.50 4.65
N VAL A 62 2.34 -3.37 4.59
CA VAL A 62 0.87 -3.37 4.80
C VAL A 62 0.13 -4.24 3.77
N TRP A 63 0.51 -4.17 2.49
CA TRP A 63 -0.12 -4.99 1.45
C TRP A 63 0.21 -6.49 1.60
N GLU A 64 1.42 -6.81 2.10
CA GLU A 64 1.87 -8.17 2.38
C GLU A 64 1.08 -8.77 3.55
N ASP A 65 0.90 -8.01 4.64
CA ASP A 65 0.12 -8.43 5.80
C ASP A 65 -1.34 -8.68 5.46
N VAL A 66 -1.96 -7.82 4.65
CA VAL A 66 -3.37 -8.00 4.24
C VAL A 66 -3.51 -9.22 3.34
N ALA A 67 -2.58 -9.44 2.40
CA ALA A 67 -2.59 -10.64 1.55
C ALA A 67 -2.29 -11.91 2.35
N GLY A 68 -1.34 -11.84 3.28
CA GLY A 68 -0.92 -12.95 4.13
C GLY A 68 -2.04 -13.43 5.05
N ARG A 69 -2.92 -12.53 5.52
CA ARG A 69 -4.12 -12.87 6.30
C ARG A 69 -5.10 -13.79 5.56
N LEU A 70 -4.98 -13.95 4.24
CA LEU A 70 -5.78 -14.89 3.47
C LEU A 70 -5.30 -16.35 3.62
N GLY A 71 -4.15 -16.56 4.28
CA GLY A 71 -3.66 -17.89 4.65
C GLY A 71 -3.14 -18.75 3.48
N ASP A 72 -2.93 -18.16 2.30
CA ASP A 72 -2.48 -18.87 1.10
C ASP A 72 -1.39 -18.10 0.37
N ILE A 73 -0.21 -18.70 0.28
CA ILE A 73 0.95 -18.11 -0.41
C ILE A 73 0.68 -17.82 -1.89
N ARG A 74 -0.23 -18.57 -2.53
CA ARG A 74 -0.63 -18.32 -3.93
C ARG A 74 -1.33 -16.97 -4.07
N GLN A 75 -2.05 -16.52 -3.05
CA GLN A 75 -2.72 -15.22 -3.05
C GLN A 75 -1.71 -14.07 -2.91
N VAL A 76 -0.69 -14.24 -2.04
CA VAL A 76 0.42 -13.29 -1.94
C VAL A 76 1.17 -13.19 -3.28
N LYS A 77 1.45 -14.33 -3.92
CA LYS A 77 2.07 -14.37 -5.26
C LYS A 77 1.22 -13.67 -6.32
N ALA A 78 -0.09 -13.94 -6.36
CA ALA A 78 -1.01 -13.34 -7.32
C ALA A 78 -1.12 -11.81 -7.14
N LEU A 79 -1.19 -11.34 -5.90
CA LEU A 79 -1.18 -9.91 -5.63
C LEU A 79 0.13 -9.27 -6.09
N ARG A 80 1.27 -9.88 -5.74
CA ARG A 80 2.60 -9.38 -6.10
C ARG A 80 2.78 -9.30 -7.61
N SER A 81 2.30 -10.27 -8.37
CA SER A 81 2.36 -10.23 -9.84
C SER A 81 1.53 -9.11 -10.46
N ASN A 82 0.54 -8.59 -9.74
CA ASN A 82 -0.30 -7.48 -10.17
C ASN A 82 0.26 -6.11 -9.77
N ILE A 83 1.31 -6.03 -8.95
CA ILE A 83 1.94 -4.77 -8.58
C ILE A 83 2.84 -4.28 -9.71
N VAL A 84 2.49 -3.14 -10.28
CA VAL A 84 3.21 -2.51 -11.40
C VAL A 84 4.10 -1.36 -10.96
N ALA A 85 3.93 -0.87 -9.72
CA ALA A 85 4.73 0.22 -9.17
C ALA A 85 4.71 0.22 -7.64
N TYR A 86 5.85 0.64 -7.07
CA TYR A 86 6.06 0.86 -5.64
C TYR A 86 6.43 2.32 -5.42
N ALA A 87 5.62 3.06 -4.67
CA ALA A 87 5.88 4.46 -4.33
C ALA A 87 6.40 4.59 -2.90
N LYS A 88 7.32 5.53 -2.64
CA LYS A 88 7.89 5.72 -1.28
C LYS A 88 6.94 6.42 -0.31
N ASN A 89 5.93 7.12 -0.83
CA ASN A 89 4.93 7.85 -0.06
C ASN A 89 3.67 8.10 -0.90
N SER A 90 2.62 8.62 -0.25
CA SER A 90 1.34 8.89 -0.91
C SER A 90 1.41 9.99 -1.96
N ALA A 91 2.35 10.95 -1.86
CA ALA A 91 2.49 12.02 -2.84
C ALA A 91 3.06 11.48 -4.17
N GLU A 92 4.09 10.64 -4.11
CA GLU A 92 4.63 9.92 -5.26
C GLU A 92 3.58 8.98 -5.87
N ALA A 93 2.84 8.25 -5.03
CA ALA A 93 1.77 7.38 -5.51
C ALA A 93 0.70 8.18 -6.25
N LYS A 94 0.25 9.31 -5.68
CA LYS A 94 -0.71 10.20 -6.34
C LYS A 94 -0.19 10.70 -7.68
N LYS A 95 1.06 11.16 -7.75
CA LYS A 95 1.69 11.64 -8.98
C LYS A 95 1.71 10.53 -10.05
N THR A 96 2.16 9.33 -9.69
CA THR A 96 2.17 8.17 -10.60
C THR A 96 0.76 7.85 -11.07
N TRP A 97 -0.21 7.80 -10.15
CA TRP A 97 -1.62 7.52 -10.45
C TRP A 97 -2.23 8.51 -11.42
N THR A 98 -1.98 9.82 -11.25
CA THR A 98 -2.52 10.87 -12.12
C THR A 98 -1.79 10.97 -13.46
N ASN A 99 -0.47 10.77 -13.48
CA ASN A 99 0.29 10.83 -14.73
C ASN A 99 -0.07 9.66 -15.67
N GLN A 100 -0.33 8.48 -15.09
CA GLN A 100 -0.80 7.31 -15.84
C GLN A 100 -2.23 7.44 -16.36
N SER A 101 -3.05 8.36 -15.83
CA SER A 101 -4.38 8.63 -16.44
C SER A 101 -4.32 9.48 -17.71
N LEU A 102 -3.20 10.14 -17.99
CA LEU A 102 -3.04 11.00 -19.18
C LEU A 102 -2.45 10.26 -20.39
N HIS A 103 -1.90 9.06 -20.18
CA HIS A 103 -1.38 8.20 -21.25
C HIS A 103 -2.17 6.89 -21.21
N THR A 104 -3.02 6.72 -22.23
CA THR A 104 -3.81 5.52 -22.51
C THR A 104 -2.95 4.26 -22.42
N GLY A 105 -3.08 3.50 -21.35
CA GLY A 105 -2.26 2.30 -21.15
C GLY A 105 -2.45 1.57 -19.83
N PHE A 106 -3.66 1.58 -19.24
CA PHE A 106 -4.00 0.74 -18.09
C PHE A 106 -5.20 -0.13 -18.37
#